data_AF-A0A317PTI2-F1
#
_entry.id   AF-A0A317PTI2-F1
#
_cell.length_a   1.000
_cell.length_b   1.000
_cell.length_c   1.000
_cell.angle_alpha   90.00
_cell.angle_beta   90.00
_cell.angle_gamma   90.00
#
_symmetry.space_group_name_H-M   'P 1'
#
loop_
_entity.id
_entity.type
_entity.pdbx_description
1 polymer ?
#
loop_
_entity_poly.entity_id
_entity_poly.type
_entity_poly.pdbx_seq_one_letter_code
_entity_poly.pdbx_strand_id
1 'polypeptide(L)'
;MKILYVASNPQANATLLAENEITELQSAAIYGRGRRMDFLFLPALPYEELETHIWNYRPDIVHISAHGDKEQLTITSSSRQNIGLPASALNTLLAPAPPKLVYLNACDSADIAKGICDTVRYAIGTTAPITNFAARKGAIAFYRAIGQGRTLRSAFESSRSTVEVLSSAGGSKVETILFPENGIEDDAVLHEPTRIVAHFESHDFKLNKHGVAKLEIGVAGCPDQVRQVVFCTDDETFIEDDSELETSLCSVNLGYAWKGEFWLDEVWQTFGDMRIFALLISANGEHVSVSSTVCDALEEFYQVYFGSKAALSPELIEVIATLRSEDGARLSANRRRGLTTPQNSPTRIKKRRAATSKT
;
A
#
# COMPACT_ATOMS: atom_id res chain seq x y z
N MET A 1 -3.01 -1.67 7.50
CA MET A 1 -3.90 -0.55 7.90
C MET A 1 -5.25 -1.13 8.21
N LYS A 2 -5.91 -0.74 9.28
CA LYS A 2 -7.22 -1.28 9.69
C LYS A 2 -8.36 -0.40 9.19
N ILE A 3 -9.30 -0.99 8.45
CA ILE A 3 -10.49 -0.30 7.97
C ILE A 3 -11.72 -0.99 8.54
N LEU A 4 -12.54 -0.23 9.26
CA LEU A 4 -13.86 -0.68 9.67
C LEU A 4 -14.87 -0.23 8.62
N TYR A 5 -15.49 -1.17 7.92
CA TYR A 5 -16.55 -0.89 6.95
C TYR A 5 -17.91 -1.24 7.55
N VAL A 6 -18.73 -0.21 7.78
CA VAL A 6 -20.07 -0.34 8.33
C VAL A 6 -21.08 -0.11 7.21
N ALA A 7 -21.91 -1.10 6.93
CA ALA A 7 -23.03 -0.97 6.01
C ALA A 7 -24.34 -0.96 6.80
N SER A 8 -24.97 0.20 6.92
CA SER A 8 -26.32 0.30 7.46
C SER A 8 -27.28 -0.33 6.45
N ASN A 9 -27.90 -1.47 6.79
CA ASN A 9 -28.78 -2.13 5.84
C ASN A 9 -29.97 -2.87 6.47
N PRO A 10 -31.21 -2.51 6.14
CA PRO A 10 -32.40 -3.23 6.58
C PRO A 10 -32.93 -4.30 5.60
N GLN A 11 -32.36 -4.48 4.40
CA GLN A 11 -32.93 -5.40 3.37
C GLN A 11 -31.93 -6.36 2.70
N ALA A 12 -32.37 -7.60 2.43
CA ALA A 12 -31.54 -8.71 1.95
C ALA A 12 -30.79 -8.47 0.61
N ASN A 13 -31.42 -7.80 -0.36
CA ASN A 13 -30.78 -7.51 -1.66
C ASN A 13 -29.63 -6.50 -1.55
N ALA A 14 -29.71 -5.62 -0.56
CA ALA A 14 -28.71 -4.60 -0.37
C ALA A 14 -27.48 -5.16 0.39
N THR A 15 -27.63 -6.25 1.16
CA THR A 15 -26.49 -6.98 1.76
C THR A 15 -25.58 -7.56 0.68
N LEU A 16 -26.14 -8.21 -0.34
CA LEU A 16 -25.37 -8.77 -1.46
C LEU A 16 -24.61 -7.68 -2.24
N LEU A 17 -25.17 -6.48 -2.38
CA LEU A 17 -24.49 -5.35 -3.02
C LEU A 17 -23.30 -4.86 -2.19
N ALA A 18 -23.45 -4.80 -0.87
CA ALA A 18 -22.38 -4.40 0.05
C ALA A 18 -21.25 -5.47 0.12
N GLU A 19 -21.58 -6.76 0.03
CA GLU A 19 -20.60 -7.85 -0.07
C GLU A 19 -19.80 -7.80 -1.38
N ASN A 20 -20.45 -7.51 -2.50
CA ASN A 20 -19.76 -7.29 -3.77
C ASN A 20 -18.85 -6.06 -3.70
N GLU A 21 -19.33 -4.98 -3.06
CA GLU A 21 -18.55 -3.77 -2.84
C GLU A 21 -17.29 -4.02 -2.02
N ILE A 22 -17.39 -4.71 -0.88
CA ILE A 22 -16.21 -5.01 -0.08
C ILE A 22 -15.24 -5.93 -0.82
N THR A 23 -15.75 -6.88 -1.62
CA THR A 23 -14.90 -7.75 -2.44
C THR A 23 -14.14 -6.94 -3.49
N GLU A 24 -14.80 -5.99 -4.16
CA GLU A 24 -14.13 -5.08 -5.11
C GLU A 24 -13.11 -4.17 -4.40
N LEU A 25 -13.44 -3.65 -3.22
CA LEU A 25 -12.55 -2.82 -2.40
C LEU A 25 -11.31 -3.58 -1.95
N GLN A 26 -11.49 -4.76 -1.35
CA GLN A 26 -10.40 -5.62 -0.92
C GLN A 26 -9.53 -6.01 -2.12
N SER A 27 -10.12 -6.37 -3.26
CA SER A 27 -9.36 -6.68 -4.46
C SER A 27 -8.53 -5.48 -4.92
N ALA A 28 -9.13 -4.28 -5.02
CA ALA A 28 -8.44 -3.06 -5.42
C ALA A 28 -7.33 -2.65 -4.44
N ALA A 29 -7.52 -2.94 -3.15
CA ALA A 29 -6.56 -2.73 -2.08
C ALA A 29 -5.38 -3.73 -2.13
N ILE A 30 -5.64 -4.99 -2.48
CA ILE A 30 -4.64 -6.07 -2.55
C ILE A 30 -3.66 -5.88 -3.72
N TYR A 31 -4.06 -5.21 -4.80
CA TYR A 31 -3.14 -4.91 -5.90
C TYR A 31 -2.11 -3.80 -5.58
N GLY A 32 -2.20 -3.16 -4.40
CA GLY A 32 -1.10 -2.36 -3.85
C GLY A 32 0.02 -3.27 -3.35
N ARG A 33 1.27 -3.02 -3.78
CA ARG A 33 2.44 -3.77 -3.29
C ARG A 33 2.58 -3.56 -1.77
N GLY A 34 2.70 -4.61 -0.96
CA GLY A 34 3.00 -4.50 0.48
C GLY A 34 1.81 -4.50 1.46
N ARG A 35 2.09 -4.20 2.74
CA ARG A 35 1.23 -4.37 3.94
C ARG A 35 -0.28 -4.32 3.65
N ARG A 36 -0.98 -5.42 3.96
CA ARG A 36 -2.42 -5.57 3.70
C ARG A 36 -3.23 -4.45 4.37
N MET A 37 -4.18 -3.91 3.61
CA MET A 37 -5.32 -3.19 4.18
C MET A 37 -6.33 -4.22 4.69
N ASP A 38 -6.54 -4.23 6.00
CA ASP A 38 -7.41 -5.18 6.66
C ASP A 38 -8.79 -4.54 6.78
N PHE A 39 -9.73 -5.04 6.00
CA PHE A 39 -11.12 -4.61 6.06
C PHE A 39 -11.91 -5.52 7.00
N LEU A 40 -12.38 -4.98 8.12
CA LEU A 40 -13.43 -5.59 8.93
C LEU A 40 -14.79 -5.09 8.40
N PHE A 41 -15.49 -5.97 7.70
CA PHE A 41 -16.81 -5.68 7.15
C PHE A 41 -17.91 -6.12 8.10
N LEU A 42 -18.74 -5.17 8.53
CA LEU A 42 -19.86 -5.39 9.43
C LEU A 42 -21.17 -5.00 8.71
N PRO A 43 -21.78 -5.93 7.95
CA PRO A 43 -23.06 -5.69 7.30
C PRO A 43 -24.18 -5.67 8.33
N ALA A 44 -25.10 -4.71 8.18
CA ALA A 44 -26.30 -4.59 9.03
C ALA A 44 -25.98 -4.55 10.54
N LEU A 45 -24.84 -3.94 10.90
CA LEU A 45 -24.42 -3.79 12.29
C LEU A 45 -25.44 -2.93 13.05
N PRO A 46 -26.00 -3.45 14.17
CA PRO A 46 -26.83 -2.65 15.05
C PRO A 46 -26.06 -1.46 15.62
N TYR A 47 -26.73 -0.31 15.77
CA TYR A 47 -26.14 0.87 16.41
C TYR A 47 -25.48 0.56 17.76
N GLU A 48 -26.14 -0.28 18.57
CA GLU A 48 -25.72 -0.61 19.93
C GLU A 48 -24.36 -1.33 19.98
N GLU A 49 -23.92 -1.94 18.88
CA GLU A 49 -22.65 -2.66 18.79
C GLU A 49 -21.51 -1.80 18.19
N LEU A 50 -21.86 -0.68 17.54
CA LEU A 50 -20.91 0.12 16.77
C LEU A 50 -19.75 0.68 17.62
N GLU A 51 -20.05 1.18 18.82
CA GLU A 51 -19.03 1.68 19.75
C GLU A 51 -18.03 0.59 20.13
N THR A 52 -18.54 -0.59 20.49
CA THR A 52 -17.73 -1.73 20.90
C THR A 52 -16.78 -2.17 19.78
N HIS A 53 -17.25 -2.17 18.53
CA HIS A 53 -16.42 -2.49 17.39
C HIS A 53 -15.35 -1.45 17.11
N ILE A 54 -15.68 -0.16 17.15
CA ILE A 54 -14.69 0.93 16.98
C ILE A 54 -13.61 0.81 18.06
N TRP A 55 -14.00 0.64 19.32
CA TRP A 55 -13.08 0.62 20.46
C TRP A 55 -12.15 -0.60 20.47
N ASN A 56 -12.70 -1.80 20.20
CA ASN A 56 -11.92 -3.04 20.20
C ASN A 56 -11.02 -3.16 18.96
N TYR A 57 -11.53 -2.74 17.79
CA TYR A 57 -10.79 -2.89 16.55
C TYR A 57 -9.72 -1.80 16.37
N ARG A 58 -10.00 -0.59 16.88
CA ARG A 58 -9.20 0.65 16.71
C ARG A 58 -8.84 0.88 15.23
N PRO A 59 -9.85 1.14 14.37
CA PRO A 59 -9.60 1.34 12.95
C PRO A 59 -8.79 2.61 12.67
N ASP A 60 -7.92 2.55 11.67
CA ASP A 60 -7.31 3.74 11.08
C ASP A 60 -8.34 4.54 10.27
N ILE A 61 -9.27 3.83 9.60
CA ILE A 61 -10.33 4.40 8.76
C ILE A 61 -11.68 3.78 9.16
N VAL A 62 -12.68 4.62 9.42
CA VAL A 62 -14.08 4.18 9.53
C VAL A 62 -14.81 4.58 8.25
N HIS A 63 -15.28 3.61 7.47
CA HIS A 63 -16.12 3.83 6.31
C HIS A 63 -17.57 3.51 6.66
N ILE A 64 -18.46 4.48 6.53
CA ILE A 64 -19.88 4.31 6.81
C ILE A 64 -20.64 4.44 5.49
N SER A 65 -21.18 3.33 5.02
CA SER A 65 -22.15 3.30 3.93
C SER A 65 -23.54 3.25 4.52
N ALA A 66 -24.29 4.34 4.39
CA ALA A 66 -25.62 4.47 4.98
C ALA A 66 -26.52 5.38 4.14
N HIS A 67 -27.82 5.29 4.37
CA HIS A 67 -28.71 6.38 3.98
C HIS A 67 -28.42 7.59 4.86
N GLY A 68 -28.63 8.78 4.32
CA GLY A 68 -28.44 10.02 5.04
C GLY A 68 -29.20 11.15 4.39
N ASP A 69 -29.36 12.20 5.17
CA ASP A 69 -29.75 13.53 4.75
C ASP A 69 -28.75 14.55 5.32
N LYS A 70 -29.08 15.84 5.22
CA LYS A 70 -28.21 16.93 5.68
C LYS A 70 -27.97 16.94 7.19
N GLU A 71 -28.86 16.33 7.97
CA GLU A 71 -28.85 16.41 9.42
C GLU A 71 -28.30 15.13 10.06
N GLN A 72 -28.56 13.97 9.46
CA GLN A 72 -28.25 12.69 10.08
C GLN A 72 -28.02 11.53 9.10
N LEU A 73 -27.16 10.59 9.50
CA LEU A 73 -27.09 9.26 8.90
C LEU A 73 -28.17 8.35 9.49
N THR A 74 -28.66 7.39 8.73
CA THR A 74 -29.62 6.39 9.22
C THR A 74 -28.92 5.06 9.46
N ILE A 75 -28.93 4.58 10.70
CA ILE A 75 -28.48 3.24 11.09
C ILE A 75 -29.64 2.43 11.68
N THR A 76 -29.56 1.10 11.62
CA THR A 76 -30.59 0.22 12.19
C THR A 76 -30.22 -0.19 13.62
N SER A 77 -31.19 -0.23 14.54
CA SER A 77 -31.03 -0.81 15.87
C SER A 77 -31.18 -2.33 15.88
N SER A 78 -30.84 -2.96 17.00
CA SER A 78 -31.14 -4.37 17.28
C SER A 78 -32.64 -4.70 17.14
N SER A 79 -33.51 -3.73 17.43
CA SER A 79 -34.97 -3.82 17.31
C SER A 79 -35.51 -3.51 15.90
N ARG A 80 -34.64 -3.39 14.90
CA ARG A 80 -34.96 -3.01 13.50
C ARG A 80 -35.61 -1.64 13.35
N GLN A 81 -35.34 -0.72 14.27
CA GLN A 81 -35.75 0.67 14.16
C GLN A 81 -34.65 1.51 13.52
N ASN A 82 -35.05 2.49 12.71
CA ASN A 82 -34.12 3.47 12.16
C ASN A 82 -33.73 4.46 13.27
N ILE A 83 -32.44 4.62 13.48
CA ILE A 83 -31.83 5.59 14.38
C ILE A 83 -31.11 6.63 13.52
N GLY A 84 -31.39 7.90 13.79
CA GLY A 84 -30.68 9.04 13.21
C GLY A 84 -29.37 9.31 13.96
N LEU A 85 -28.28 9.44 13.22
CA LEU A 85 -26.95 9.77 13.73
C LEU A 85 -26.51 11.14 13.19
N PRO A 86 -26.75 12.23 13.93
CA PRO A 86 -26.18 13.53 13.62
C PRO A 86 -24.68 13.56 13.93
N ALA A 87 -23.99 14.60 13.45
CA ALA A 87 -22.55 14.78 13.68
C ALA A 87 -22.14 14.72 15.17
N SER A 88 -22.96 15.29 16.07
CA SER A 88 -22.71 15.27 17.51
C SER A 88 -22.72 13.86 18.11
N ALA A 89 -23.61 12.98 17.62
CA ALA A 89 -23.65 11.59 18.04
C ALA A 89 -22.43 10.81 17.51
N LEU A 90 -22.05 11.05 16.25
CA LEU A 90 -20.82 10.45 15.68
C LEU A 90 -19.56 10.90 16.41
N ASN A 91 -19.44 12.18 16.77
CA ASN A 91 -18.32 12.67 17.59
C ASN A 91 -18.22 11.93 18.93
N THR A 92 -19.36 11.80 19.63
CA THR A 92 -19.40 11.08 20.91
C THR A 92 -18.97 9.63 20.76
N LEU A 93 -19.43 8.97 19.69
CA LEU A 93 -19.11 7.58 19.37
C LEU A 93 -17.62 7.39 19.01
N LEU A 94 -17.02 8.34 18.29
CA LEU A 94 -15.65 8.23 17.77
C LEU A 94 -14.60 8.70 18.78
N ALA A 95 -14.94 9.60 19.70
CA ALA A 95 -14.01 10.20 20.66
C ALA A 95 -13.18 9.22 21.51
N PRO A 96 -13.68 8.05 21.94
CA PRO A 96 -12.88 7.09 22.72
C PRO A 96 -11.70 6.49 21.95
N ALA A 97 -11.80 6.40 20.63
CA ALA A 97 -10.77 5.85 19.75
C ALA A 97 -10.90 6.49 18.35
N PRO A 98 -10.52 7.77 18.19
CA PRO A 98 -10.79 8.51 16.96
C PRO A 98 -9.96 7.93 15.81
N PRO A 99 -10.60 7.53 14.69
CA PRO A 99 -9.86 7.11 13.51
C PRO A 99 -9.14 8.31 12.88
N LYS A 100 -8.12 8.02 12.05
CA LYS A 100 -7.45 9.06 11.25
C LYS A 100 -8.40 9.66 10.21
N LEU A 101 -9.28 8.83 9.65
CA LEU A 101 -10.22 9.25 8.62
C LEU A 101 -11.60 8.60 8.84
N VAL A 102 -12.64 9.41 8.66
CA VAL A 102 -14.01 8.93 8.46
C VAL A 102 -14.41 9.14 7.00
N TYR A 103 -14.82 8.07 6.32
CA TYR A 103 -15.35 8.14 4.95
C TYR A 103 -16.86 7.92 5.01
N LEU A 104 -17.64 8.98 4.80
CA LEU A 104 -19.10 8.90 4.73
C LEU A 104 -19.54 8.68 3.28
N ASN A 105 -20.07 7.49 3.04
CA ASN A 105 -20.70 7.13 1.78
C ASN A 105 -22.22 7.18 1.94
N ALA A 106 -22.73 8.39 2.09
CA ALA A 106 -24.14 8.69 2.33
C ALA A 106 -24.55 9.99 1.63
N CYS A 107 -25.80 10.10 1.19
CA CYS A 107 -26.35 11.30 0.57
C CYS A 107 -26.27 12.50 1.52
N ASP A 108 -25.96 13.69 0.97
CA ASP A 108 -25.98 14.97 1.70
C ASP A 108 -25.14 14.99 2.99
N SER A 109 -24.11 14.15 3.07
CA SER A 109 -23.30 13.92 4.28
C SER A 109 -22.20 14.95 4.51
N ALA A 110 -22.01 15.95 3.64
CA ALA A 110 -20.94 16.93 3.76
C ALA A 110 -20.98 17.73 5.07
N ASP A 111 -22.17 18.16 5.52
CA ASP A 111 -22.30 18.91 6.77
C ASP A 111 -22.02 18.02 7.99
N ILE A 112 -22.38 16.73 7.91
CA ILE A 112 -22.05 15.73 8.93
C ILE A 112 -20.53 15.51 8.97
N ALA A 113 -19.89 15.32 7.82
CA ALA A 113 -18.45 15.14 7.69
C ALA A 113 -17.68 16.34 8.27
N LYS A 114 -18.12 17.56 7.94
CA LYS A 114 -17.54 18.78 8.52
C LYS A 114 -17.71 18.83 10.05
N GLY A 115 -18.90 18.48 10.54
CA GLY A 115 -19.21 18.50 11.97
C GLY A 115 -18.42 17.50 12.80
N ILE A 116 -17.85 16.45 12.19
CA ILE A 116 -17.03 15.46 12.91
C ILE A 116 -15.53 15.78 12.96
N CYS A 117 -15.07 16.79 12.23
CA CYS A 117 -13.66 17.20 12.20
C CYS A 117 -13.15 17.79 13.53
N ASP A 118 -14.03 18.04 14.49
CA ASP A 118 -13.64 18.38 15.87
C ASP A 118 -13.09 17.17 16.65
N THR A 119 -13.38 15.95 16.17
CA THR A 119 -12.97 14.69 16.82
C THR A 119 -12.03 13.86 15.96
N VAL A 120 -12.19 13.89 14.63
CA VAL A 120 -11.38 13.11 13.70
C VAL A 120 -10.52 14.00 12.82
N ARG A 121 -9.31 13.52 12.49
CA ARG A 121 -8.34 14.29 11.72
C ARG A 121 -8.82 14.61 10.30
N TYR A 122 -9.53 13.68 9.68
CA TYR A 122 -10.07 13.85 8.33
C TYR A 122 -11.47 13.26 8.23
N ALA A 123 -12.34 13.91 7.46
CA ALA A 123 -13.65 13.38 7.10
C ALA A 123 -13.96 13.63 5.62
N ILE A 124 -14.57 12.65 4.95
CA ILE A 124 -15.05 12.78 3.57
C ILE A 124 -16.56 12.62 3.56
N GLY A 125 -17.26 13.49 2.86
CA GLY A 125 -18.72 13.42 2.63
C GLY A 125 -19.12 13.98 1.27
N THR A 126 -20.42 13.93 0.94
CA THR A 126 -20.96 14.39 -0.35
C THR A 126 -22.03 15.46 -0.18
N THR A 127 -22.16 16.36 -1.15
CA THR A 127 -23.07 17.53 -1.08
C THR A 127 -24.49 17.28 -1.58
N ALA A 128 -24.73 16.12 -2.19
CA ALA A 128 -25.98 15.81 -2.86
C ALA A 128 -26.20 14.29 -2.89
N PRO A 129 -27.41 13.83 -3.27
CA PRO A 129 -27.67 12.42 -3.46
C PRO A 129 -26.72 11.80 -4.47
N ILE A 130 -25.99 10.77 -4.04
CA ILE A 130 -25.06 10.00 -4.86
C ILE A 130 -25.67 8.64 -5.19
N THR A 131 -25.49 8.18 -6.43
CA THR A 131 -25.92 6.81 -6.78
C THR A 131 -25.00 5.79 -6.11
N ASN A 132 -25.55 4.66 -5.67
CA ASN A 132 -24.75 3.56 -5.10
C ASN A 132 -23.60 3.12 -6.01
N PHE A 133 -23.78 3.21 -7.34
CA PHE A 133 -22.73 2.88 -8.30
C PHE A 133 -21.57 3.89 -8.28
N ALA A 134 -21.87 5.19 -8.34
CA ALA A 134 -20.85 6.24 -8.31
C ALA A 134 -20.11 6.25 -6.97
N ALA A 135 -20.84 6.13 -5.86
CA ALA A 135 -20.35 5.96 -4.50
C ALA A 135 -19.30 4.84 -4.40
N ARG A 136 -19.69 3.63 -4.82
CA ARG A 136 -18.81 2.45 -4.82
C ARG A 136 -17.55 2.66 -5.64
N LYS A 137 -17.67 3.16 -6.86
CA LYS A 137 -16.51 3.38 -7.74
C LYS A 137 -15.59 4.48 -7.23
N GLY A 138 -16.13 5.52 -6.60
CA GLY A 138 -15.36 6.52 -5.85
C GLY A 138 -14.55 5.90 -4.73
N ALA A 139 -15.18 5.11 -3.86
CA ALA A 139 -14.51 4.40 -2.77
C ALA A 139 -13.39 3.47 -3.29
N ILE A 140 -13.63 2.73 -4.39
CA ILE A 140 -12.60 1.88 -5.02
C ILE A 140 -11.41 2.72 -5.50
N ALA A 141 -11.65 3.85 -6.15
CA ALA A 141 -10.58 4.74 -6.59
C ALA A 141 -9.79 5.31 -5.40
N PHE A 142 -10.49 5.67 -4.32
CA PHE A 142 -9.91 6.12 -3.07
C PHE A 142 -8.97 5.08 -2.46
N TYR A 143 -9.49 3.88 -2.16
CA TYR A 143 -8.71 2.84 -1.47
C TYR A 143 -7.59 2.26 -2.33
N ARG A 144 -7.75 2.23 -3.66
CA ARG A 144 -6.64 1.89 -4.57
C ARG A 144 -5.50 2.89 -4.44
N ALA A 145 -5.79 4.18 -4.39
CA ALA A 145 -4.78 5.22 -4.23
C ALA A 145 -4.11 5.15 -2.84
N ILE A 146 -4.89 4.96 -1.77
CA ILE A 146 -4.34 4.72 -0.42
C ILE A 146 -3.44 3.49 -0.41
N GLY A 147 -3.84 2.38 -1.03
CA GLY A 147 -3.03 1.17 -1.12
C GLY A 147 -1.74 1.28 -1.89
N GLN A 148 -1.63 2.28 -2.77
CA GLN A 148 -0.41 2.61 -3.47
C GLN A 148 0.49 3.57 -2.67
N GLY A 149 0.12 3.90 -1.43
CA GLY A 149 0.85 4.85 -0.60
C GLY A 149 0.74 6.30 -1.07
N ARG A 150 -0.29 6.63 -1.85
CA ARG A 150 -0.51 8.03 -2.28
C ARG A 150 -1.00 8.88 -1.11
N THR A 151 -0.76 10.17 -1.19
CA THR A 151 -1.27 11.16 -0.22
C THR A 151 -2.79 11.14 -0.16
N LEU A 152 -3.35 11.53 0.99
CA LEU A 152 -4.79 11.60 1.20
C LEU A 152 -5.47 12.49 0.16
N ARG A 153 -4.92 13.68 -0.13
CA ARG A 153 -5.37 14.57 -1.20
C ARG A 153 -5.40 13.87 -2.55
N SER A 154 -4.34 13.16 -2.92
CA SER A 154 -4.30 12.44 -4.20
C SER A 154 -5.33 11.30 -4.26
N ALA A 155 -5.59 10.61 -3.15
CA ALA A 155 -6.60 9.56 -3.08
C ALA A 155 -8.02 10.14 -3.14
N PHE A 156 -8.27 11.24 -2.43
CA PHE A 156 -9.51 11.98 -2.48
C PHE A 156 -9.82 12.48 -3.89
N GLU A 157 -8.86 13.12 -4.57
CA GLU A 157 -9.07 13.60 -5.95
C GLU A 157 -9.39 12.47 -6.92
N SER A 158 -8.79 11.28 -6.74
CA SER A 158 -9.12 10.10 -7.53
C SER A 158 -10.57 9.62 -7.32
N SER A 159 -11.07 9.71 -6.08
CA SER A 159 -12.47 9.42 -5.75
C SER A 159 -13.41 10.46 -6.33
N ARG A 160 -13.14 11.74 -6.05
CA ARG A 160 -13.93 12.90 -6.49
C ARG A 160 -14.09 12.91 -8.00
N SER A 161 -13.01 12.73 -8.77
CA SER A 161 -13.09 12.69 -10.24
C SER A 161 -13.96 11.54 -10.74
N THR A 162 -13.89 10.38 -10.07
CA THR A 162 -14.70 9.20 -10.42
C THR A 162 -16.18 9.46 -10.14
N VAL A 163 -16.50 10.01 -8.97
CA VAL A 163 -17.87 10.36 -8.58
C VAL A 163 -18.46 11.42 -9.50
N GLU A 164 -17.70 12.48 -9.83
CA GLU A 164 -18.14 13.57 -10.69
C GLU A 164 -18.51 13.07 -12.09
N VAL A 165 -17.64 12.26 -12.72
CA VAL A 165 -17.88 11.69 -14.05
C VAL A 165 -19.11 10.80 -14.06
N LEU A 166 -19.27 9.93 -13.06
CA LEU A 166 -20.37 8.97 -13.01
C LEU A 166 -21.71 9.61 -12.59
N SER A 167 -21.68 10.66 -11.78
CA SER A 167 -22.88 11.39 -11.34
C SER A 167 -23.39 12.35 -12.41
N SER A 168 -22.49 12.88 -13.26
CA SER A 168 -22.86 13.77 -14.37
C SER A 168 -23.80 13.12 -15.39
N ALA A 169 -23.73 11.79 -15.56
CA ALA A 169 -24.66 11.05 -16.41
C ALA A 169 -26.11 11.07 -15.89
N GLY A 170 -26.33 11.41 -14.61
CA GLY A 170 -27.64 11.47 -13.95
C GLY A 170 -28.19 12.89 -13.75
N GLY A 171 -27.54 13.94 -14.27
CA GLY A 171 -28.04 15.32 -14.24
C GLY A 171 -27.94 16.06 -12.90
N SER A 172 -27.35 15.45 -11.86
CA SER A 172 -27.07 16.11 -10.57
C SER A 172 -25.56 16.31 -10.40
N LYS A 173 -25.15 17.55 -10.06
CA LYS A 173 -23.75 17.87 -9.75
C LYS A 173 -23.47 17.46 -8.30
N VAL A 174 -22.98 16.24 -8.12
CA VAL A 174 -22.57 15.72 -6.81
C VAL A 174 -21.11 16.11 -6.58
N GLU A 175 -20.83 16.85 -5.52
CA GLU A 175 -19.46 17.15 -5.10
C GLU A 175 -19.12 16.28 -3.88
N THR A 176 -17.95 15.64 -3.92
CA THR A 176 -17.34 15.00 -2.75
C THR A 176 -16.39 16.01 -2.13
N ILE A 177 -16.39 16.16 -0.81
CA ILE A 177 -15.57 17.13 -0.08
C ILE A 177 -14.75 16.39 0.97
N LEU A 178 -13.46 16.74 1.05
CA LEU A 178 -12.54 16.36 2.13
C LEU A 178 -12.45 17.51 3.12
N PHE A 179 -12.73 17.22 4.37
CA PHE A 179 -12.61 18.14 5.49
C PHE A 179 -11.45 17.69 6.40
N PRO A 180 -10.35 18.45 6.46
CA PRO A 180 -9.32 18.25 7.47
C PRO A 180 -9.72 18.94 8.79
N GLU A 181 -9.20 18.41 9.90
CA GLU A 181 -9.16 19.10 11.19
C GLU A 181 -8.44 20.45 11.05
N ASN A 182 -8.82 21.43 11.86
CA ASN A 182 -8.27 22.78 11.79
C ASN A 182 -6.74 22.78 11.95
N GLY A 183 -6.05 23.36 10.97
CA GLY A 183 -4.59 23.49 10.97
C GLY A 183 -3.84 22.24 10.49
N ILE A 184 -4.55 21.23 9.98
CA ILE A 184 -3.94 20.02 9.43
C ILE A 184 -4.02 20.05 7.89
N GLU A 185 -2.89 19.78 7.24
CA GLU A 185 -2.82 19.62 5.79
C GLU A 185 -3.37 18.25 5.36
N ASP A 186 -3.89 18.18 4.14
CA ASP A 186 -4.55 17.02 3.57
C ASP A 186 -3.62 16.16 2.69
N ASP A 187 -2.31 16.36 2.77
CA ASP A 187 -1.30 15.62 2.00
C ASP A 187 -0.72 14.41 2.75
N ALA A 188 -1.25 14.09 3.94
CA ALA A 188 -0.78 12.97 4.74
C ALA A 188 -0.84 11.63 3.99
N VAL A 189 0.21 10.81 4.15
CA VAL A 189 0.24 9.41 3.72
C VAL A 189 -0.36 8.56 4.82
N LEU A 190 -1.58 8.04 4.61
CA LEU A 190 -2.26 7.25 5.64
C LEU A 190 -1.74 5.81 5.70
N HIS A 191 -1.28 5.28 4.56
CA HIS A 191 -0.80 3.91 4.42
C HIS A 191 0.59 3.90 3.77
N GLU A 192 1.55 3.27 4.42
CA GLU A 192 2.88 3.06 3.85
C GLU A 192 2.98 1.61 3.34
N PRO A 193 3.02 1.41 2.01
CA PRO A 193 3.17 0.09 1.43
C PRO A 193 4.55 -0.48 1.77
N THR A 194 4.57 -1.76 2.16
CA THR A 194 5.81 -2.52 2.32
C THR A 194 6.51 -2.63 0.97
N ARG A 195 7.75 -2.17 0.89
CA ARG A 195 8.55 -2.19 -0.33
C ARG A 195 10.02 -2.31 -0.03
N ILE A 196 10.75 -2.96 -0.94
CA ILE A 196 12.20 -3.01 -0.87
C ILE A 196 12.74 -1.65 -1.25
N VAL A 197 13.69 -1.16 -0.46
CA VAL A 197 14.43 0.08 -0.68
C VAL A 197 15.91 -0.26 -0.69
N ALA A 198 16.70 0.52 -1.41
CA ALA A 198 18.14 0.37 -1.44
C ALA A 198 18.81 1.73 -1.54
N HIS A 199 20.01 1.86 -1.01
CA HIS A 199 20.84 3.03 -1.24
C HIS A 199 22.31 2.62 -1.42
N PHE A 200 23.04 3.42 -2.20
CA PHE A 200 24.49 3.31 -2.28
C PHE A 200 25.12 3.41 -0.88
N GLU A 201 26.14 2.58 -0.64
CA GLU A 201 27.01 2.67 0.54
C GLU A 201 27.51 4.12 0.69
N SER A 202 27.29 4.74 1.85
CA SER A 202 27.62 6.16 2.12
C SER A 202 27.00 7.19 1.17
N HIS A 203 25.95 6.84 0.42
CA HIS A 203 25.33 7.67 -0.63
C HIS A 203 26.31 8.13 -1.72
N ASP A 204 27.39 7.38 -1.97
CA ASP A 204 28.31 7.65 -3.07
C ASP A 204 27.81 7.01 -4.37
N PHE A 205 27.35 7.83 -5.32
CA PHE A 205 26.76 7.38 -6.59
C PHE A 205 27.84 6.96 -7.59
N LYS A 206 28.63 5.94 -7.23
CA LYS A 206 29.73 5.44 -8.06
C LYS A 206 29.68 3.93 -8.22
N LEU A 207 30.02 3.51 -9.44
CA LEU A 207 30.37 2.13 -9.74
C LEU A 207 31.88 1.97 -9.60
N ASN A 208 32.32 0.80 -9.13
CA ASN A 208 33.76 0.51 -9.11
C ASN A 208 34.31 0.30 -10.54
N LYS A 209 35.62 0.07 -10.66
CA LYS A 209 36.31 -0.18 -11.96
C LYS A 209 35.76 -1.37 -12.76
N HIS A 210 34.98 -2.24 -12.14
CA HIS A 210 34.34 -3.39 -12.75
C HIS A 210 32.84 -3.17 -12.99
N GLY A 211 32.33 -1.95 -12.84
CA GLY A 211 30.90 -1.65 -13.04
C GLY A 211 30.00 -2.08 -11.88
N VAL A 212 30.56 -2.46 -10.73
CA VAL A 212 29.79 -2.98 -9.60
C VAL A 212 29.38 -1.85 -8.65
N ALA A 213 28.11 -1.82 -8.30
CA ALA A 213 27.53 -0.99 -7.24
C ALA A 213 27.55 -1.71 -5.90
N LYS A 214 27.78 -0.96 -4.82
CA LYS A 214 27.65 -1.43 -3.44
C LYS A 214 26.41 -0.82 -2.80
N LEU A 215 25.52 -1.66 -2.31
CA LEU A 215 24.18 -1.26 -1.88
C LEU A 215 23.87 -1.78 -0.48
N GLU A 216 23.36 -0.88 0.35
CA GLU A 216 22.63 -1.25 1.57
C GLU A 216 21.17 -1.46 1.17
N ILE A 217 20.62 -2.61 1.54
CA ILE A 217 19.28 -3.04 1.14
C ILE A 217 18.41 -3.10 2.38
N GLY A 218 17.17 -2.64 2.25
CA GLY A 218 16.21 -2.68 3.33
C GLY A 218 14.79 -2.86 2.83
N VAL A 219 13.88 -2.85 3.78
CA VAL A 219 12.44 -2.80 3.55
C VAL A 219 11.88 -1.62 4.32
N ALA A 220 11.10 -0.78 3.66
CA ALA A 220 10.31 0.28 4.28
C ALA A 220 8.83 -0.13 4.33
N GLY A 221 8.04 0.43 5.25
CA GLY A 221 6.65 0.06 5.45
C GLY A 221 6.47 -1.32 6.11
N CYS A 222 7.44 -1.73 6.95
CA CYS A 222 7.41 -2.97 7.70
C CYS A 222 6.25 -2.99 8.73
N PRO A 223 5.55 -4.13 8.90
CA PRO A 223 4.63 -4.32 10.02
C PRO A 223 5.29 -4.12 11.39
N ASP A 224 4.51 -3.67 12.38
CA ASP A 224 4.97 -3.25 13.73
C ASP A 224 5.48 -4.41 14.62
N GLN A 225 5.59 -5.63 14.08
CA GLN A 225 6.01 -6.84 14.79
C GLN A 225 6.92 -7.75 13.97
N VAL A 226 7.52 -7.24 12.89
CA VAL A 226 8.52 -7.99 12.11
C VAL A 226 9.67 -8.40 13.02
N ARG A 227 10.02 -9.68 12.98
CA ARG A 227 11.12 -10.28 13.76
C ARG A 227 12.23 -10.83 12.90
N GLN A 228 11.89 -11.26 11.69
CA GLN A 228 12.82 -11.84 10.75
C GLN A 228 12.52 -11.31 9.35
N VAL A 229 13.58 -10.99 8.62
CA VAL A 229 13.51 -10.70 7.19
C VAL A 229 14.52 -11.58 6.47
N VAL A 230 14.05 -12.29 5.45
CA VAL A 230 14.91 -13.06 4.55
C VAL A 230 14.97 -12.30 3.23
N PHE A 231 16.14 -11.78 2.89
CA PHE A 231 16.40 -11.18 1.58
C PHE A 231 16.93 -12.25 0.64
N CYS A 232 16.45 -12.26 -0.60
CA CYS A 232 16.90 -13.21 -1.62
C CYS A 232 17.13 -12.53 -2.97
N THR A 233 17.95 -13.15 -3.83
CA THR A 233 18.09 -12.78 -5.24
C THR A 233 18.07 -14.02 -6.14
N ASP A 234 17.67 -13.84 -7.40
CA ASP A 234 17.81 -14.85 -8.46
C ASP A 234 19.09 -14.65 -9.30
N ASP A 235 19.96 -13.72 -8.89
CA ASP A 235 21.21 -13.43 -9.59
C ASP A 235 22.28 -14.49 -9.29
N GLU A 236 22.57 -15.33 -10.28
CA GLU A 236 23.58 -16.40 -10.19
C GLU A 236 25.01 -15.86 -9.96
N THR A 237 25.28 -14.57 -10.15
CA THR A 237 26.61 -13.98 -9.89
C THR A 237 26.99 -13.97 -8.41
N PHE A 238 26.02 -14.16 -7.50
CA PHE A 238 26.23 -14.32 -6.07
C PHE A 238 26.70 -15.72 -5.67
N ILE A 239 26.64 -16.70 -6.59
CA ILE A 239 27.02 -18.08 -6.32
C ILE A 239 28.54 -18.22 -6.45
N GLU A 240 29.21 -18.46 -5.33
CA GLU A 240 30.63 -18.75 -5.28
C GLU A 240 30.93 -20.24 -5.57
N ASP A 241 32.12 -20.53 -6.10
CA ASP A 241 32.57 -21.90 -6.25
C ASP A 241 32.75 -22.51 -4.84
N ASP A 242 32.01 -23.60 -4.55
CA ASP A 242 31.97 -24.34 -3.28
C ASP A 242 31.04 -23.80 -2.16
N SER A 243 30.12 -22.88 -2.46
CA SER A 243 29.08 -22.44 -1.51
C SER A 243 27.74 -23.20 -1.65
N GLU A 244 26.96 -23.24 -0.57
CA GLU A 244 25.56 -23.66 -0.63
C GLU A 244 24.71 -22.56 -1.29
N LEU A 245 23.71 -22.97 -2.09
CA LEU A 245 22.87 -22.05 -2.85
C LEU A 245 22.14 -21.08 -1.92
N GLU A 246 21.65 -21.59 -0.79
CA GLU A 246 20.92 -20.85 0.23
C GLU A 246 21.80 -19.78 0.88
N THR A 247 23.07 -20.10 1.14
CA THR A 247 24.02 -19.14 1.74
C THR A 247 24.42 -18.07 0.73
N SER A 248 24.41 -18.39 -0.56
CA SER A 248 24.81 -17.48 -1.63
C SER A 248 23.69 -16.52 -2.02
N LEU A 249 22.46 -17.03 -2.12
CA LEU A 249 21.33 -16.29 -2.68
C LEU A 249 20.41 -15.70 -1.61
N CYS A 250 20.59 -16.05 -0.33
CA CYS A 250 19.72 -15.60 0.75
C CYS A 250 20.51 -15.04 1.93
N SER A 251 20.00 -13.96 2.54
CA SER A 251 20.48 -13.44 3.82
C SER A 251 19.34 -13.40 4.84
N VAL A 252 19.52 -14.07 5.98
CA VAL A 252 18.52 -14.18 7.05
C VAL A 252 18.87 -13.22 8.17
N ASN A 253 18.02 -12.23 8.40
CA ASN A 253 18.27 -11.16 9.38
C ASN A 253 17.22 -11.21 10.48
N LEU A 254 17.67 -11.18 11.74
CA LEU A 254 16.81 -11.14 12.92
C LEU A 254 16.87 -9.75 13.53
N GLY A 255 15.71 -9.16 13.82
CA GLY A 255 15.69 -7.79 14.31
C GLY A 255 14.28 -7.26 14.58
N TYR A 256 14.18 -5.95 14.73
CA TYR A 256 12.91 -5.25 14.83
C TYR A 256 12.89 -4.16 13.78
N ALA A 257 11.72 -3.91 13.19
CA ALA A 257 11.55 -2.75 12.33
C ALA A 257 11.68 -1.47 13.17
N TRP A 258 12.58 -0.56 12.79
CA TRP A 258 12.71 0.75 13.40
C TRP A 258 11.95 1.77 12.57
N LYS A 259 10.91 2.39 13.17
CA LYS A 259 10.03 3.35 12.47
C LYS A 259 9.50 2.83 11.11
N GLY A 260 9.19 1.54 11.04
CA GLY A 260 8.69 0.91 9.81
C GLY A 260 9.77 0.52 8.81
N GLU A 261 11.05 0.63 9.15
CA GLU A 261 12.17 0.20 8.31
C GLU A 261 12.91 -1.00 8.89
N PHE A 262 13.41 -1.88 8.03
CA PHE A 262 14.28 -2.99 8.39
C PHE A 262 15.43 -3.06 7.38
N TRP A 263 16.66 -2.97 7.84
CA TRP A 263 17.85 -2.96 6.99
C TRP A 263 18.64 -4.25 7.16
N LEU A 264 19.23 -4.71 6.06
CA LEU A 264 20.19 -5.79 6.02
C LEU A 264 21.51 -5.33 6.66
N ASP A 265 22.13 -6.17 7.49
CA ASP A 265 23.42 -5.85 8.14
C ASP A 265 24.62 -5.90 7.17
N GLU A 266 24.42 -6.51 6.00
CA GLU A 266 25.43 -6.73 4.96
C GLU A 266 25.22 -5.80 3.76
N VAL A 267 26.32 -5.47 3.09
CA VAL A 267 26.29 -4.71 1.84
C VAL A 267 26.30 -5.68 0.66
N TRP A 268 25.29 -5.56 -0.22
CA TRP A 268 25.22 -6.36 -1.44
C TRP A 268 25.95 -5.67 -2.58
N GLN A 269 26.57 -6.47 -3.44
CA GLN A 269 27.30 -6.01 -4.61
C GLN A 269 26.59 -6.47 -5.88
N THR A 270 26.30 -5.55 -6.80
CA THR A 270 25.60 -5.88 -8.05
C THR A 270 26.25 -5.21 -9.25
N PHE A 271 26.28 -5.92 -10.37
CA PHE A 271 26.72 -5.39 -11.67
C PHE A 271 25.56 -4.79 -12.48
N GLY A 272 24.30 -5.08 -12.12
CA GLY A 272 23.14 -4.69 -12.92
C GLY A 272 21.84 -4.60 -12.12
N ASP A 273 20.73 -4.52 -12.84
CA ASP A 273 19.38 -4.39 -12.28
C ASP A 273 18.77 -5.73 -11.87
N MET A 274 19.43 -6.41 -10.94
CA MET A 274 18.99 -7.70 -10.41
C MET A 274 17.68 -7.59 -9.63
N ARG A 275 16.98 -8.72 -9.47
CA ARG A 275 15.81 -8.80 -8.60
C ARG A 275 16.21 -9.04 -7.15
N ILE A 276 15.46 -8.39 -6.27
CA ILE A 276 15.53 -8.58 -4.83
C ILE A 276 14.15 -9.05 -4.39
N PHE A 277 14.14 -10.06 -3.52
CA PHE A 277 12.95 -10.55 -2.84
C PHE A 277 13.16 -10.35 -1.34
N ALA A 278 12.09 -10.06 -0.61
CA ALA A 278 12.12 -10.02 0.84
C ALA A 278 10.89 -10.73 1.41
N LEU A 279 11.12 -11.67 2.31
CA LEU A 279 10.11 -12.33 3.12
C LEU A 279 10.20 -11.82 4.55
N LEU A 280 9.19 -11.09 5.00
CA LEU A 280 9.09 -10.55 6.35
C LEU A 280 8.20 -11.47 7.17
N ILE A 281 8.65 -11.85 8.37
CA ILE A 281 7.93 -12.73 9.29
C ILE A 281 7.73 -11.98 10.61
N SER A 282 6.47 -11.88 11.02
CA SER A 282 6.05 -11.18 12.24
C SER A 282 5.85 -12.14 13.41
N ALA A 283 6.01 -11.64 14.64
CA ALA A 283 5.86 -12.44 15.87
C ALA A 283 4.47 -13.10 16.03
N ASN A 284 3.44 -12.50 15.43
CA ASN A 284 2.06 -13.00 15.42
C ASN A 284 1.79 -14.07 14.33
N GLY A 285 2.80 -14.48 13.56
CA GLY A 285 2.69 -15.46 12.47
C GLY A 285 2.27 -14.87 11.12
N GLU A 286 2.01 -13.56 11.04
CA GLU A 286 1.81 -12.88 9.76
C GLU A 286 3.10 -12.83 8.96
N HIS A 287 2.98 -12.94 7.64
CA HIS A 287 4.10 -12.83 6.73
C HIS A 287 3.75 -11.97 5.52
N VAL A 288 4.76 -11.27 5.01
CA VAL A 288 4.65 -10.42 3.82
C VAL A 288 5.79 -10.78 2.89
N SER A 289 5.46 -11.03 1.62
CA SER A 289 6.45 -11.22 0.56
C SER A 289 6.39 -10.04 -0.39
N VAL A 290 7.54 -9.44 -0.67
CA VAL A 290 7.70 -8.33 -1.61
C VAL A 290 8.88 -8.59 -2.53
N SER A 291 8.84 -8.01 -3.72
CA SER A 291 9.93 -8.09 -4.70
C SER A 291 10.11 -6.75 -5.38
N SER A 292 11.35 -6.43 -5.74
CA SER A 292 11.71 -5.24 -6.52
C SER A 292 12.90 -5.55 -7.42
N THR A 293 13.29 -4.60 -8.25
CA THR A 293 14.63 -4.57 -8.84
C THR A 293 15.51 -3.61 -8.04
N VAL A 294 16.83 -3.72 -8.20
CA VAL A 294 17.79 -2.78 -7.60
C VAL A 294 17.49 -1.34 -7.98
N CYS A 295 17.24 -1.07 -9.26
CA CYS A 295 17.00 0.28 -9.76
C CYS A 295 15.70 0.85 -9.22
N ASP A 296 14.63 0.04 -9.17
CA ASP A 296 13.36 0.47 -8.58
C ASP A 296 13.54 0.75 -7.07
N ALA A 297 14.27 -0.11 -6.34
CA ALA A 297 14.54 0.09 -4.91
C ALA A 297 15.38 1.36 -4.63
N LEU A 298 16.35 1.67 -5.50
CA LEU A 298 17.14 2.90 -5.46
C LEU A 298 16.27 4.14 -5.72
N GLU A 299 15.43 4.10 -6.75
CA GLU A 299 14.52 5.19 -7.08
C GLU A 299 13.53 5.44 -5.93
N GLU A 300 12.96 4.39 -5.34
CA GLU A 300 12.04 4.46 -4.21
C GLU A 300 12.67 5.11 -2.97
N PHE A 301 13.93 4.77 -2.66
CA PHE A 301 14.65 5.38 -1.54
C PHE A 301 14.95 6.86 -1.81
N TYR A 302 15.61 7.16 -2.93
CA TYR A 302 16.14 8.50 -3.18
C TYR A 302 15.06 9.53 -3.52
N GLN A 303 13.91 9.10 -4.04
CA GLN A 303 12.76 9.99 -4.20
C GLN A 303 12.27 10.55 -2.86
N VAL A 304 12.28 9.72 -1.80
CA VAL A 304 11.90 10.15 -0.46
C VAL A 304 13.05 10.93 0.17
N TYR A 305 14.29 10.42 0.07
CA TYR A 305 15.48 11.06 0.66
C TYR A 305 15.71 12.49 0.16
N PHE A 306 15.48 12.75 -1.13
CA PHE A 306 15.60 14.09 -1.73
C PHE A 306 14.26 14.84 -1.87
N GLY A 307 13.14 14.24 -1.45
CA GLY A 307 11.82 14.88 -1.44
C GLY A 307 11.09 15.00 -2.79
N SER A 308 11.63 14.50 -3.91
CA SER A 308 10.87 14.22 -5.15
C SER A 308 11.71 13.49 -6.23
N LYS A 309 11.06 12.90 -7.24
CA LYS A 309 11.74 12.33 -8.43
C LYS A 309 12.45 13.37 -9.30
N ALA A 310 11.95 14.61 -9.31
CA ALA A 310 12.59 15.72 -10.02
C ALA A 310 13.88 16.20 -9.32
N ALA A 311 14.10 15.77 -8.07
CA ALA A 311 15.27 16.13 -7.27
C ALA A 311 16.43 15.12 -7.36
N LEU A 312 16.31 14.05 -8.16
CA LEU A 312 17.42 13.11 -8.36
C LEU A 312 18.57 13.79 -9.10
N SER A 313 19.80 13.62 -8.61
CA SER A 313 20.99 14.19 -9.25
C SER A 313 21.26 13.54 -10.62
N PRO A 314 21.86 14.28 -11.58
CA PRO A 314 22.24 13.71 -12.87
C PRO A 314 23.15 12.47 -12.74
N GLU A 315 24.05 12.49 -11.76
CA GLU A 315 24.96 11.38 -11.45
C GLU A 315 24.18 10.12 -11.07
N LEU A 316 23.22 10.23 -10.16
CA LEU A 316 22.38 9.12 -9.74
C LEU A 316 21.55 8.55 -10.91
N ILE A 317 20.99 9.44 -11.74
CA ILE A 317 20.23 9.04 -12.93
C ILE A 317 21.11 8.24 -13.91
N GLU A 318 22.35 8.68 -14.15
CA GLU A 318 23.30 8.01 -15.04
C GLU A 318 23.72 6.63 -14.50
N VAL A 319 24.00 6.52 -13.20
CA VAL A 319 24.36 5.23 -12.59
C VAL A 319 23.18 4.25 -12.63
N ILE A 320 21.96 4.69 -12.29
CA ILE A 320 20.76 3.84 -12.39
C ILE A 320 20.53 3.40 -13.84
N ALA A 321 20.70 4.30 -14.81
CA ALA A 321 20.58 3.95 -16.23
C ALA A 321 21.63 2.91 -16.67
N THR A 322 22.84 2.99 -16.12
CA THR A 322 23.91 2.02 -16.37
C THR A 322 23.53 0.64 -15.83
N LEU A 323 23.14 0.54 -14.54
CA LEU A 323 22.71 -0.70 -13.91
C LEU A 323 21.52 -1.34 -14.65
N ARG A 324 20.51 -0.54 -15.01
CA ARG A 324 19.35 -0.98 -15.79
C ARG A 324 19.72 -1.52 -17.17
N SER A 325 20.85 -1.09 -17.74
CA SER A 325 21.30 -1.57 -19.04
C SER A 325 22.04 -2.91 -18.98
N GLU A 326 22.39 -3.37 -17.78
CA GLU A 326 23.09 -4.63 -17.49
C GLU A 326 22.14 -5.67 -16.87
N ASP A 327 20.83 -5.62 -17.18
CA ASP A 327 19.74 -6.47 -16.64
C ASP A 327 19.81 -7.98 -16.99
N GLY A 328 20.91 -8.43 -17.61
CA GLY A 328 21.09 -9.83 -18.03
C GLY A 328 20.08 -10.32 -19.07
N ALA A 329 19.20 -9.47 -19.61
CA ALA A 329 18.20 -9.90 -20.59
C ALA A 329 18.89 -10.26 -21.92
N ARG A 330 18.94 -11.56 -22.22
CA ARG A 330 19.54 -12.08 -23.47
C ARG A 330 18.95 -11.47 -24.76
N LEU A 331 17.75 -10.89 -24.67
CA LEU A 331 17.07 -10.22 -25.79
C LEU A 331 17.49 -8.75 -25.98
N SER A 332 17.87 -8.03 -24.92
CA SER A 332 18.38 -6.64 -25.00
C SER A 332 19.85 -6.60 -25.44
N ALA A 333 20.63 -7.63 -25.08
CA ALA A 333 22.05 -7.77 -25.38
C ALA A 333 22.40 -7.78 -26.89
N ASN A 334 21.48 -8.22 -27.76
CA ASN A 334 21.73 -8.26 -29.21
C ASN A 334 21.76 -6.87 -29.89
N ARG A 335 21.39 -5.77 -29.20
CA ARG A 335 21.56 -4.40 -29.71
C ARG A 335 22.97 -3.83 -29.50
N ARG A 336 23.83 -4.48 -28.70
CA ARG A 336 25.15 -3.95 -28.29
C ARG A 336 26.34 -4.83 -28.72
N ARG A 337 26.25 -5.59 -29.81
CA ARG A 337 27.45 -6.17 -30.46
C ARG A 337 28.26 -5.06 -31.17
N GLY A 338 28.94 -4.25 -30.37
CA GLY A 338 29.84 -3.20 -30.82
C GLY A 338 30.85 -2.75 -29.76
N LEU A 339 30.68 -3.16 -28.49
CA LEU A 339 31.62 -2.86 -27.41
C LEU A 339 32.04 -4.17 -26.76
N THR A 340 33.35 -4.39 -26.73
CA THR A 340 34.04 -5.62 -26.31
C THR A 340 33.74 -5.97 -24.85
N THR A 341 33.13 -7.14 -24.64
CA THR A 341 33.04 -7.81 -23.35
C THR A 341 34.43 -8.25 -22.89
N PRO A 342 34.81 -8.08 -21.61
CA PRO A 342 35.93 -8.82 -21.05
C PRO A 342 35.57 -10.31 -21.04
N GLN A 343 36.43 -11.12 -21.65
CA GLN A 343 36.36 -12.57 -21.56
C GLN A 343 36.49 -12.99 -20.09
N ASN A 344 35.41 -13.53 -19.53
CA ASN A 344 35.42 -14.69 -18.64
C ASN A 344 33.97 -15.14 -18.41
N SER A 345 33.51 -16.04 -19.28
CA SER A 345 32.27 -16.78 -19.11
C SER A 345 32.63 -18.25 -18.85
N PRO A 346 32.29 -18.85 -17.70
CA PRO A 346 32.23 -20.29 -17.58
C PRO A 346 30.85 -20.75 -18.04
N THR A 347 30.75 -21.09 -19.32
CA THR A 347 29.69 -21.96 -19.83
C THR A 347 29.82 -23.33 -19.17
N ARG A 348 28.95 -23.69 -18.20
CA ARG A 348 28.71 -25.11 -17.87
C ARG A 348 27.41 -25.39 -17.13
N ILE A 349 26.30 -25.39 -17.87
CA ILE A 349 25.10 -26.13 -17.46
C ILE A 349 25.41 -27.63 -17.61
N LYS A 350 25.82 -28.29 -16.51
CA LYS A 350 25.79 -29.75 -16.42
C LYS A 350 24.37 -30.18 -16.07
N LYS A 351 23.67 -30.76 -17.05
CA LYS A 351 22.46 -31.56 -16.83
C LYS A 351 22.76 -32.64 -15.78
N ARG A 352 22.23 -32.52 -14.55
CA ARG A 352 22.13 -33.65 -13.63
C ARG A 352 21.08 -34.62 -14.19
N ARG A 353 21.55 -35.79 -14.65
CA ARG A 353 20.70 -36.95 -14.95
C ARG A 353 20.00 -37.37 -13.66
N ALA A 354 18.69 -37.56 -13.74
CA ALA A 354 17.92 -38.29 -12.75
C ALA A 354 18.54 -39.69 -12.58
N ALA A 355 19.00 -40.01 -11.37
CA ALA A 355 19.27 -41.38 -10.98
C ALA A 355 17.93 -41.99 -10.57
N THR A 356 17.37 -42.78 -11.48
CA THR A 356 16.27 -43.71 -11.21
C THR A 356 16.74 -44.74 -10.19
N SER A 357 16.13 -44.71 -9.01
CA SER A 357 16.14 -45.83 -8.08
C SER A 357 15.40 -47.03 -8.70
N LYS A 358 16.11 -48.14 -8.90
CA LYS A 358 15.57 -49.50 -8.98
C LYS A 358 16.66 -50.47 -8.52
N THR A 359 16.64 -50.86 -7.24
CA THR A 359 16.43 -52.24 -6.76
C THR A 359 16.42 -52.25 -5.24
#